data_AF-A0A0P6WLL5-F1
#
_entry.id   AF-A0A0P6WLL5-F1
#
_cell.length_a   1.000
_cell.length_b   1.000
_cell.length_c   1.000
_cell.angle_alpha   90.00
_cell.angle_beta   90.00
_cell.angle_gamma   90.00
#
_symmetry.space_group_name_H-M   'P 1'
#
loop_
_entity.id
_entity.type
_entity.pdbx_description
1 polymer ?
#
loop_
_entity_poly.entity_id
_entity_poly.type
_entity_poly.pdbx_seq_one_letter_code
_entity_poly.pdbx_strand_id
1 'polypeptide(L)'
;MKKNPPLQNTDTFHKVRSRLIDAFAKLEQRVALALHSAGKPVKGDTLGAKLTTLKAQPGHVEANYDRLAELVKFRADLVHGVMTFVDKDGERFACFRNARNVILQVQPASLVNYRSLKEMAEEIERLSSAFD
;
A
#
# COMPACT_ATOMS: atom_id res chain seq x y z
N MET A 1 -22.93 -2.31 29.97
CA MET A 1 -21.90 -1.34 29.50
C MET A 1 -21.27 -1.88 28.22
N LYS A 2 -21.49 -1.24 27.08
CA LYS A 2 -20.81 -1.62 25.83
C LYS A 2 -19.33 -1.27 26.00
N LYS A 3 -18.43 -2.25 25.92
CA LYS A 3 -16.98 -2.02 25.93
C LYS A 3 -16.67 -1.11 24.74
N ASN A 4 -16.28 0.13 24.99
CA ASN A 4 -15.71 0.97 23.95
C ASN A 4 -14.51 0.20 23.38
N PRO A 5 -14.37 0.09 22.04
CA PRO A 5 -13.20 -0.53 21.46
C PRO A 5 -11.96 0.20 21.99
N PRO A 6 -10.85 -0.51 22.23
CA PRO A 6 -9.64 0.11 22.77
C PRO A 6 -9.26 1.29 21.88
N LEU A 7 -9.01 2.45 22.50
CA LEU A 7 -8.40 3.61 21.84
C LEU A 7 -7.20 3.09 21.04
N GLN A 8 -7.26 3.22 19.71
CA GLN A 8 -6.20 2.77 18.83
C GLN A 8 -4.93 3.54 19.19
N ASN A 9 -4.05 2.88 19.94
CA ASN A 9 -2.82 3.49 20.40
C ASN A 9 -1.78 3.50 19.26
N THR A 10 -0.75 4.30 19.43
CA THR A 10 0.36 4.47 18.46
C THR A 10 0.91 3.12 17.97
N ASP A 11 1.10 2.16 18.88
CA ASP A 11 1.61 0.81 18.56
C ASP A 11 0.71 0.06 17.56
N THR A 12 -0.61 0.21 17.69
CA THR A 12 -1.58 -0.40 16.78
C THR A 12 -1.44 0.13 15.34
N PHE A 13 -1.15 1.41 15.18
CA PHE A 13 -0.87 2.03 13.88
C PHE A 13 0.47 1.57 13.30
N HIS A 14 1.51 1.42 14.12
CA HIS A 14 2.80 0.89 13.67
C HIS A 14 2.68 -0.57 13.20
N LYS A 15 1.92 -1.41 13.91
CA LYS A 15 1.67 -2.80 13.53
C LYS A 15 0.94 -2.92 12.19
N VAL A 16 -0.12 -2.13 11.97
CA VAL A 16 -0.83 -2.17 10.68
C VAL A 16 0.00 -1.57 9.54
N ARG A 17 0.81 -0.53 9.81
CA ARG A 17 1.80 -0.03 8.85
C ARG A 17 2.80 -1.11 8.45
N SER A 18 3.33 -1.86 9.42
CA SER A 18 4.25 -2.98 9.17
C SER A 18 3.58 -4.04 8.29
N ARG A 19 2.36 -4.47 8.64
CA ARG A 19 1.59 -5.43 7.82
C ARG A 19 1.38 -4.93 6.39
N LEU A 20 1.08 -3.65 6.21
CA LEU A 20 0.89 -3.06 4.89
C LEU A 20 2.19 -3.03 4.07
N ILE A 21 3.33 -2.76 4.70
CA ILE A 21 4.65 -2.88 4.07
C ILE A 21 4.93 -4.33 3.65
N ASP A 22 4.62 -5.30 4.51
CA ASP A 22 4.78 -6.73 4.20
C ASP A 22 3.88 -7.16 3.02
N ALA A 23 2.65 -6.64 2.94
CA ALA A 23 1.73 -6.90 1.83
C ALA A 23 2.31 -6.37 0.50
N PHE A 24 2.92 -5.17 0.50
CA PHE A 24 3.63 -4.67 -0.68
C PHE A 24 4.86 -5.51 -1.05
N ALA A 25 5.62 -6.00 -0.07
CA ALA A 25 6.77 -6.86 -0.33
C ALA A 25 6.34 -8.18 -0.99
N LYS A 26 5.25 -8.80 -0.50
CA LYS A 26 4.65 -10.00 -1.11
C LYS A 26 4.14 -9.74 -2.52
N LEU A 27 3.46 -8.60 -2.74
CA LEU A 27 3.03 -8.17 -4.08
C LEU A 27 4.23 -8.07 -5.03
N GLU A 28 5.30 -7.41 -4.60
CA GLU A 28 6.52 -7.23 -5.39
C GLU A 28 7.18 -8.57 -5.75
N GLN A 29 7.21 -9.52 -4.80
CA GLN A 29 7.69 -10.88 -5.04
C GLN A 29 6.83 -11.61 -6.08
N ARG A 30 5.50 -11.57 -5.96
CA ARG A 30 4.58 -12.23 -6.90
C ARG A 30 4.67 -11.64 -8.30
N VAL A 31 4.72 -10.32 -8.41
CA VAL A 31 4.91 -9.61 -9.69
C VAL A 31 6.24 -10.00 -10.34
N ALA A 32 7.31 -10.12 -9.55
CA ALA A 32 8.61 -10.55 -10.05
C ALA A 32 8.57 -12.00 -10.59
N LEU A 33 7.88 -12.91 -9.92
CA LEU A 33 7.69 -14.29 -10.37
C LEU A 33 6.86 -14.35 -11.66
N ALA A 34 5.73 -13.64 -11.72
CA ALA A 34 4.87 -13.59 -12.91
C ALA A 34 5.61 -13.03 -14.14
N LEU A 35 6.39 -11.95 -13.95
CA LEU A 35 7.22 -11.39 -15.02
C LEU A 35 8.29 -12.37 -15.48
N HIS A 36 8.94 -13.05 -14.54
CA HIS A 36 9.95 -14.06 -14.87
C HIS A 36 9.36 -15.21 -15.69
N SER A 37 8.20 -15.75 -15.28
CA SER A 37 7.48 -16.80 -16.01
C SER A 37 7.04 -16.36 -17.41
N ALA A 38 6.73 -15.07 -17.59
CA ALA A 38 6.40 -14.49 -18.89
C ALA A 38 7.64 -14.10 -19.73
N GLY A 39 8.86 -14.44 -19.28
CA GLY A 39 10.11 -14.10 -19.97
C GLY A 39 10.41 -12.59 -20.02
N LYS A 40 9.85 -11.81 -19.09
CA LYS A 40 10.02 -10.35 -19.02
C LYS A 40 11.14 -9.95 -18.05
N PRO A 41 11.78 -8.80 -18.26
CA PRO A 41 12.77 -8.27 -17.32
C PRO A 41 12.16 -7.99 -15.93
N VAL A 42 12.88 -8.35 -14.86
CA VAL A 42 12.46 -8.16 -13.46
C VAL A 42 13.16 -6.95 -12.80
N LYS A 43 14.33 -6.55 -13.30
CA LYS A 43 15.16 -5.47 -12.72
C LYS A 43 14.95 -4.14 -13.46
N GLY A 44 15.19 -3.04 -12.75
CA GLY A 44 15.22 -1.68 -13.31
C GLY A 44 13.90 -0.92 -13.22
N ASP A 45 12.77 -1.62 -13.28
CA ASP A 45 11.45 -0.97 -13.29
C ASP A 45 10.82 -0.78 -11.90
N THR A 46 10.02 0.27 -11.77
CA THR A 46 9.16 0.50 -10.60
C THR A 46 8.06 -0.57 -10.52
N LEU A 47 7.53 -0.81 -9.32
CA LEU A 47 6.43 -1.77 -9.13
C LEU A 47 5.18 -1.41 -9.97
N GLY A 48 4.87 -0.11 -10.14
CA GLY A 48 3.76 0.32 -11.00
C GLY A 48 3.99 0.03 -12.49
N ALA A 49 5.22 0.22 -12.98
CA ALA A 49 5.58 -0.13 -14.35
C ALA A 49 5.49 -1.65 -14.58
N LYS A 50 5.97 -2.45 -13.62
CA LYS A 50 5.86 -3.91 -13.65
C LYS A 50 4.41 -4.40 -13.72
N LEU A 51 3.51 -3.81 -12.94
CA LEU A 51 2.07 -4.10 -12.98
C LEU A 51 1.47 -3.78 -14.36
N THR A 52 1.89 -2.67 -14.98
CA THR A 52 1.44 -2.28 -16.33
C THR A 52 1.89 -3.30 -17.38
N THR A 53 3.14 -3.79 -17.28
CA THR A 53 3.68 -4.82 -18.18
C THR A 53 2.90 -6.15 -18.06
N LEU A 54 2.56 -6.55 -16.83
CA LEU A 54 1.75 -7.75 -16.58
C LEU A 54 0.31 -7.61 -17.10
N LYS A 55 -0.31 -6.44 -16.91
CA LYS A 55 -1.65 -6.14 -17.45
C LYS A 55 -1.73 -6.34 -18.96
N ALA A 56 -0.65 -6.08 -19.69
CA ALA A 56 -0.57 -6.27 -21.14
C ALA A 56 -0.31 -7.73 -21.58
N GLN A 57 -0.10 -8.67 -20.66
CA GLN A 57 0.14 -10.07 -20.99
C GLN A 57 -1.17 -10.86 -21.17
N PRO A 58 -1.25 -11.78 -22.14
CA PRO A 58 -2.35 -12.75 -22.24
C PRO A 58 -2.45 -13.60 -20.98
N GLY A 59 -3.67 -13.86 -20.48
CA GLY A 59 -3.92 -14.67 -19.27
C GLY A 59 -4.07 -13.87 -17.97
N HIS A 60 -3.82 -12.56 -17.99
CA HIS A 60 -3.90 -11.69 -16.82
C HIS A 60 -5.15 -10.78 -16.82
N VAL A 61 -6.27 -11.25 -17.37
CA VAL A 61 -7.48 -10.41 -17.57
C VAL A 61 -8.27 -10.19 -16.28
N GLU A 62 -8.15 -11.09 -15.31
CA GLU A 62 -8.94 -11.07 -14.06
C GLU A 62 -8.28 -10.30 -12.90
N ALA A 63 -6.99 -10.01 -13.01
CA ALA A 63 -6.28 -9.29 -11.95
C ALA A 63 -6.56 -7.77 -12.04
N ASN A 64 -6.92 -7.16 -10.91
CA ASN A 64 -7.24 -5.72 -10.85
C ASN A 64 -5.95 -4.88 -10.76
N TYR A 65 -5.18 -4.84 -11.85
CA TYR A 65 -3.93 -4.10 -11.94
C TYR A 65 -4.08 -2.60 -11.73
N ASP A 66 -5.20 -2.02 -12.16
CA ASP A 66 -5.45 -0.59 -12.00
C ASP A 66 -5.57 -0.23 -10.52
N ARG A 67 -6.31 -1.04 -9.74
CA ARG A 67 -6.40 -0.85 -8.29
C ARG A 67 -5.06 -1.05 -7.59
N LEU A 68 -4.28 -2.04 -8.00
CA LEU A 68 -2.93 -2.25 -7.45
C LEU A 68 -1.99 -1.09 -7.79
N ALA A 69 -2.05 -0.54 -9.01
CA ALA A 69 -1.25 0.60 -9.40
C ALA A 69 -1.58 1.85 -8.57
N GLU A 70 -2.87 2.09 -8.27
CA GLU A 70 -3.29 3.16 -7.36
C GLU A 70 -2.75 2.95 -5.94
N LEU A 71 -2.87 1.73 -5.40
CA LEU A 71 -2.35 1.41 -4.06
C LEU A 71 -0.83 1.58 -3.98
N VAL A 72 -0.08 1.23 -5.03
CA VAL A 72 1.39 1.39 -5.09
C VAL A 72 1.82 2.86 -4.99
N LYS A 73 0.99 3.83 -5.39
CA LYS A 73 1.32 5.26 -5.21
C LYS A 73 1.50 5.61 -3.73
N PHE A 74 0.74 4.96 -2.84
CA PHE A 74 0.81 5.18 -1.40
C PHE A 74 2.03 4.51 -0.73
N ARG A 75 2.70 3.56 -1.41
CA ARG A 75 3.86 2.82 -0.87
C ARG A 75 5.00 3.75 -0.47
N ALA A 76 5.29 4.79 -1.26
CA ALA A 76 6.40 5.70 -0.96
C ALA A 76 6.18 6.44 0.36
N ASP A 77 4.95 6.89 0.62
CA ASP A 77 4.58 7.58 1.86
C ASP A 77 4.61 6.65 3.06
N LEU A 78 4.25 5.38 2.88
CA LEU A 78 4.35 4.37 3.93
C LEU A 78 5.78 4.00 4.30
N VAL A 79 6.66 3.87 3.31
CA VAL A 79 8.05 3.42 3.54
C VAL A 79 8.96 4.56 3.96
N HIS A 80 8.83 5.73 3.33
CA HIS A 80 9.72 6.86 3.54
C HIS A 80 9.09 8.01 4.34
N GLY A 81 7.77 8.00 4.54
CA GLY A 81 7.09 9.04 5.29
C GLY A 81 7.30 8.90 6.80
N VAL A 82 7.47 10.05 7.45
CA VAL A 82 7.34 10.17 8.90
C VAL A 82 5.86 10.04 9.23
N MET A 83 5.52 9.08 10.11
CA MET A 83 4.16 8.89 10.59
C MET A 83 3.94 9.74 11.84
N THR A 84 2.98 10.64 11.78
CA THR A 84 2.52 11.48 12.90
C THR A 84 1.04 11.22 13.17
N PHE A 85 0.53 11.61 14.33
CA PHE A 85 -0.86 11.37 14.70
C PHE A 85 -1.64 12.67 14.81
N VAL A 86 -2.87 12.65 14.35
CA VAL A 86 -3.83 13.75 14.50
C VAL A 86 -5.13 13.16 15.02
N ASP A 87 -5.66 13.76 16.09
CA ASP A 87 -6.96 13.41 16.62
C ASP A 87 -7.99 14.41 16.07
N LYS A 88 -9.03 13.93 15.39
CA LYS A 88 -10.09 14.74 14.79
C LYS A 88 -11.44 14.04 14.98
N ASP A 89 -12.44 14.78 15.46
CA ASP A 89 -13.81 14.27 15.67
C ASP A 89 -13.89 12.98 16.52
N GLY A 90 -12.97 12.83 17.48
CA GLY A 90 -12.89 11.65 18.35
C GLY A 90 -12.21 10.42 17.72
N GLU A 91 -11.70 10.53 16.49
CA GLU A 91 -10.95 9.49 15.79
C GLU A 91 -9.48 9.88 15.64
N ARG A 92 -8.59 8.89 15.74
CA ARG A 92 -7.16 9.07 15.52
C ARG A 92 -6.81 8.72 14.08
N PHE A 93 -6.03 9.59 13.44
CA PHE A 93 -5.53 9.42 12.08
C PHE A 93 -4.00 9.36 12.09
N ALA A 94 -3.45 8.48 11.24
CA ALA A 94 -2.05 8.52 10.86
C ALA A 94 -1.87 9.50 9.69
N CYS A 95 -0.94 10.42 9.87
CA CYS A 95 -0.52 11.41 8.89
C CYS A 95 0.87 11.03 8.39
N PHE A 96 0.99 10.61 7.14
CA PHE A 96 2.26 10.29 6.50
C PHE A 96 2.83 11.52 5.78
N ARG A 97 4.05 11.94 6.16
CA ARG A 97 4.76 13.06 5.53
C ARG A 97 6.05 12.58 4.89
N ASN A 98 6.09 12.55 3.56
CA ASN A 98 7.24 12.13 2.80
C ASN A 98 8.06 13.35 2.35
N ALA A 99 9.33 13.41 2.76
CA ALA A 99 10.22 14.53 2.46
C ALA A 99 10.40 14.79 0.96
N ARG A 100 10.29 13.75 0.12
CA ARG A 100 10.34 13.90 -1.34
C ARG A 100 9.16 14.70 -1.89
N ASN A 101 8.03 14.72 -1.17
CA ASN A 101 6.83 15.45 -1.55
C ASN A 101 6.82 16.90 -0.98
N VAL A 102 7.76 17.24 -0.09
CA VAL A 102 7.85 18.57 0.56
C VAL A 102 8.35 19.67 -0.39
N ILE A 103 9.02 19.30 -1.49
CA ILE A 103 9.53 20.24 -2.51
C ILE A 103 8.38 20.90 -3.29
N LEU A 104 7.18 20.30 -3.29
CA LEU A 104 5.97 20.88 -3.87
C LEU A 104 5.15 21.49 -2.73
N GLN A 105 5.06 22.83 -2.69
CA GLN A 105 4.51 23.61 -1.55
C GLN A 105 3.08 23.26 -1.10
N VAL A 106 2.36 22.39 -1.82
CA VAL A 106 1.03 21.91 -1.44
C VAL A 106 0.87 20.47 -1.94
N GLN A 107 1.31 19.48 -1.17
CA GLN A 107 0.84 18.11 -1.35
C GLN A 107 0.19 17.61 -0.05
N PRO A 108 -1.03 17.02 -0.15
CA PRO A 108 -1.81 16.65 1.01
C PRO A 108 -1.09 15.54 1.77
N ALA A 109 -0.85 15.77 3.06
CA ALA A 109 -0.50 14.66 3.92
C ALA A 109 -1.64 13.64 3.87
N SER A 110 -1.32 12.39 3.53
CA SER A 110 -2.31 11.33 3.52
C SER A 110 -2.75 11.05 4.96
N LEU A 111 -3.94 11.52 5.31
CA LEU A 111 -4.62 11.22 6.57
C LEU A 111 -5.37 9.91 6.40
N VAL A 112 -4.93 8.89 7.13
CA VAL A 112 -5.48 7.55 7.02
C VAL A 112 -5.77 7.03 8.42
N ASN A 113 -7.02 6.61 8.65
CA ASN A 113 -7.36 5.97 9.92
C ASN A 113 -6.88 4.51 9.94
N TYR A 114 -6.94 3.89 11.12
CA TYR A 114 -6.51 2.50 11.30
C TYR A 114 -7.26 1.54 10.38
N ARG A 115 -8.58 1.74 10.22
CA ARG A 115 -9.44 0.86 9.43
C ARG A 115 -8.98 0.85 7.98
N SER A 116 -8.76 2.01 7.39
CA SER A 116 -8.29 2.13 6.01
C SER A 116 -6.90 1.54 5.82
N LEU A 117 -5.97 1.69 6.79
CA LEU A 117 -4.66 1.01 6.71
C LEU A 117 -4.81 -0.52 6.71
N LYS A 118 -5.72 -1.05 7.54
CA LYS A 118 -6.00 -2.48 7.61
C LYS A 118 -6.63 -2.99 6.32
N GLU A 119 -7.65 -2.29 5.83
CA GLU A 119 -8.37 -2.63 4.60
C GLU A 119 -7.45 -2.58 3.37
N MET A 120 -6.53 -1.61 3.29
CA MET A 120 -5.53 -1.57 2.21
C MET A 120 -4.60 -2.79 2.23
N ALA A 121 -4.17 -3.24 3.42
CA ALA A 121 -3.30 -4.42 3.52
C ALA A 121 -4.05 -5.68 3.05
N GLU A 122 -5.29 -5.86 3.52
CA GLU A 122 -6.16 -6.97 3.14
C GLU A 122 -6.51 -6.93 1.65
N GLU A 123 -6.72 -5.74 1.10
CA GLU A 123 -6.98 -5.54 -0.33
C GLU A 123 -5.79 -5.95 -1.19
N ILE A 124 -4.55 -5.55 -0.83
CA ILE A 124 -3.34 -5.95 -1.55
C ILE A 124 -3.15 -7.47 -1.47
N GLU A 125 -3.33 -8.07 -0.29
CA GLU A 125 -3.24 -9.52 -0.10
C GLU A 125 -4.23 -10.26 -1.01
N ARG A 126 -5.50 -9.82 -1.04
CA ARG A 126 -6.56 -10.40 -1.87
C ARG A 126 -6.32 -10.20 -3.37
N LEU A 127 -5.93 -9.00 -3.80
CA LEU A 127 -5.68 -8.73 -5.21
C LEU A 127 -4.44 -9.45 -5.72
N SER A 128 -3.44 -9.63 -4.86
CA SER A 128 -2.20 -10.32 -5.23
C SER A 128 -2.33 -11.84 -5.32
N SER A 129 -3.36 -12.47 -4.73
CA SER A 129 -3.55 -13.93 -4.88
C SER A 129 -4.03 -14.33 -6.27
N ALA A 130 -4.43 -13.37 -7.11
CA ALA A 130 -4.80 -13.63 -8.50
C ALA A 130 -3.59 -13.76 -9.45
N PHE A 131 -2.36 -13.72 -8.92
CA PHE A 131 -1.12 -13.89 -9.68
C PHE A 131 -0.55 -15.30 -9.65
N ASP A 132 -1.25 -16.24 -9.01
CA ASP A 132 -0.85 -17.65 -8.92
C ASP A 132 -1.21 -18.42 -10.21
#